data_AF-A0A0P0Y776-F1
#
_entry.id   AF-A0A0P0Y776-F1
#
_cell.length_a   1.000
_cell.length_b   1.000
_cell.length_c   1.000
_cell.angle_alpha   90.00
_cell.angle_beta   90.00
_cell.angle_gamma   90.00
#
_symmetry.space_group_name_H-M   'P 1'
#
loop_
_entity.id
_entity.type
_entity.pdbx_description
1 polymer ?
#
loop_
_entity_poly.entity_id
_entity_poly.type
_entity_poly.pdbx_seq_one_letter_code
_entity_poly.pdbx_strand_id
1 'polypeptide(L)'
;MLFVIRGELESSTTDGGRTNFFSSITLRPGDFCGEELLTWALMPNPSLNFPQSTRTVRSVTEVEAFALRAEDLKYVANQFKRLHSKRLQHAFRYYSHQWRSWGACFVQGAWRRYKKRKLARELSKQEELYYMQGQGGDDGDGHDDSDSAPLLGAGVGAGGDHRDGAAAGAAHLGATFLASKFAKNTKKSAAAHHGKARMEDVSSIKFPKLAKPDEPDFSLSSDDVL
;
A
#
# COMPACT_ATOMS: atom_id res chain seq x y z
N MET A 1 -2.52 15.34 -24.93
CA MET A 1 -1.75 15.90 -23.80
C MET A 1 -2.16 17.36 -23.65
N LEU A 2 -2.49 17.81 -22.43
CA LEU A 2 -2.94 19.18 -22.17
C LEU A 2 -1.92 19.89 -21.27
N PHE A 3 -1.58 21.14 -21.62
CA PHE A 3 -0.74 22.02 -20.81
C PHE A 3 -1.59 23.17 -20.29
N VAL A 4 -1.64 23.35 -18.98
CA VAL A 4 -2.41 24.43 -18.36
C VAL A 4 -1.64 25.73 -18.51
N ILE A 5 -2.23 26.71 -19.19
CA ILE A 5 -1.64 28.05 -19.35
C ILE A 5 -2.21 29.01 -18.31
N ARG A 6 -3.53 28.93 -18.04
CA ARG A 6 -4.22 29.70 -17.00
C ARG A 6 -5.34 28.91 -16.35
N GLY A 7 -5.69 29.30 -15.13
CA GLY A 7 -6.75 28.67 -14.36
C GLY A 7 -6.31 27.41 -13.62
N GLU A 8 -7.28 26.74 -13.01
CA GLU A 8 -7.08 25.55 -12.20
C GLU A 8 -7.99 24.41 -12.63
N LEU A 9 -7.41 23.20 -12.71
CA LEU A 9 -8.13 21.97 -12.98
C LEU A 9 -7.98 21.01 -11.80
N GLU A 10 -9.03 20.29 -11.45
CA GLU A 10 -8.94 19.16 -10.54
C GLU A 10 -8.73 17.88 -11.36
N SER A 11 -7.69 17.12 -11.07
CA SER A 11 -7.43 15.80 -11.65
C SER A 11 -7.55 14.71 -10.60
N SER A 12 -8.39 13.71 -10.85
CA SER A 12 -8.59 12.59 -9.93
C SER A 12 -8.41 11.22 -10.62
N THR A 13 -7.96 10.23 -9.87
CA THR A 13 -7.83 8.84 -10.33
C THR A 13 -8.05 7.83 -9.19
N THR A 14 -8.65 6.70 -9.54
CA THR A 14 -8.81 5.51 -8.70
C THR A 14 -7.90 4.35 -9.13
N ASP A 15 -6.93 4.61 -10.04
CA ASP A 15 -5.97 3.63 -10.57
C ASP A 15 -6.63 2.30 -10.96
N GLY A 16 -7.66 2.40 -11.81
CA GLY A 16 -8.43 1.25 -12.29
C GLY A 16 -9.48 0.72 -11.30
N GLY A 17 -9.99 1.57 -10.40
CA GLY A 17 -11.04 1.21 -9.45
C GLY A 17 -10.54 0.45 -8.22
N ARG A 18 -9.26 0.59 -7.87
CA ARG A 18 -8.71 -0.03 -6.66
C ARG A 18 -9.39 0.53 -5.41
N THR A 19 -9.89 -0.37 -4.56
CA THR A 19 -10.49 0.00 -3.29
C THR A 19 -9.45 0.72 -2.41
N ASN A 20 -9.88 1.78 -1.73
CA ASN A 20 -9.04 2.64 -0.87
C ASN A 20 -7.88 3.34 -1.60
N PHE A 21 -7.90 3.43 -2.93
CA PHE A 21 -7.00 4.27 -3.69
C PHE A 21 -7.79 5.42 -4.33
N PHE A 22 -7.49 6.63 -3.88
CA PHE A 22 -8.01 7.85 -4.48
C PHE A 22 -6.89 8.90 -4.46
N SER A 23 -6.46 9.32 -5.64
CA SER A 23 -5.48 10.40 -5.81
C SER A 23 -6.18 11.55 -6.51
N SER A 24 -6.45 12.63 -5.78
CA SER A 24 -6.87 13.92 -6.34
C SER A 24 -5.73 14.93 -6.25
N ILE A 25 -5.63 15.82 -7.23
CA ILE A 25 -4.66 16.91 -7.29
C ILE A 25 -5.22 18.09 -8.07
N THR A 26 -4.90 19.30 -7.64
CA THR A 26 -5.18 20.52 -8.39
C THR A 26 -4.00 20.82 -9.33
N LEU A 27 -4.26 20.80 -10.63
CA LEU A 27 -3.34 21.24 -11.68
C LEU A 27 -3.42 22.75 -11.81
N ARG A 28 -2.27 23.39 -11.81
CA ARG A 28 -2.09 24.84 -11.87
C ARG A 28 -1.38 25.24 -13.18
N PRO A 29 -1.27 26.53 -13.50
CA PRO A 29 -0.52 26.96 -14.68
C PRO A 29 0.91 26.41 -14.70
N GLY A 30 1.30 25.82 -15.83
CA GLY A 30 2.56 25.11 -16.02
C GLY A 30 2.47 23.59 -15.80
N ASP A 31 1.43 23.10 -15.13
CA ASP A 31 1.18 21.66 -15.02
C ASP A 31 0.58 21.10 -16.32
N PHE A 32 0.65 19.78 -16.46
CA PHE A 32 0.15 19.08 -17.63
C PHE A 32 -0.54 17.77 -17.26
N CYS A 33 -1.39 17.27 -18.17
CA CYS A 33 -2.01 15.95 -18.07
C CYS A 33 -2.02 15.22 -19.42
N GLY A 34 -2.35 13.93 -19.40
CA GLY A 34 -2.24 13.05 -20.57
C GLY A 34 -0.80 12.57 -20.80
N GLU A 35 -0.10 12.24 -19.71
CA GLU A 35 1.29 11.80 -19.72
C GLU A 35 1.47 10.38 -20.29
N GLU A 36 0.43 9.56 -20.22
CA GLU A 36 0.36 8.27 -20.89
C GLU A 36 0.57 8.40 -22.40
N LEU A 37 0.07 9.50 -22.99
CA LEU A 37 0.24 9.80 -24.40
C LEU A 37 1.69 10.18 -24.74
N LEU A 38 2.38 10.86 -23.81
CA LEU A 38 3.80 11.18 -23.98
C LEU A 38 4.65 9.91 -23.96
N THR A 39 4.40 9.00 -23.02
CA THR A 39 5.06 7.69 -22.99
C THR A 39 4.84 6.95 -24.30
N TRP A 40 3.60 6.90 -24.78
CA TRP A 40 3.27 6.27 -26.06
C TRP A 40 4.03 6.89 -27.23
N ALA A 41 4.06 8.22 -27.35
CA ALA A 41 4.74 8.91 -28.44
C ALA A 41 6.26 8.75 -28.41
N LEU A 42 6.85 8.50 -27.23
CA LEU A 42 8.29 8.28 -27.07
C LEU A 42 8.74 6.85 -27.38
N MET A 43 7.82 5.90 -27.48
CA MET A 43 8.17 4.52 -27.83
C MET A 43 8.67 4.47 -29.28
N PRO A 44 9.72 3.67 -29.59
CA PRO A 44 10.24 3.51 -30.95
C PRO A 44 9.17 3.02 -31.94
N ASN A 45 8.33 2.08 -31.49
CA ASN A 45 7.24 1.49 -32.28
C ASN A 45 5.92 1.63 -31.51
N PRO A 46 5.29 2.83 -31.51
CA PRO A 46 4.03 3.02 -30.82
C PRO A 46 2.95 2.16 -31.47
N SER A 47 2.14 1.48 -30.65
CA SER A 47 0.99 0.73 -31.13
C SER A 47 -0.02 1.67 -31.80
N LEU A 48 -0.87 1.13 -32.69
CA LEU A 48 -1.94 1.91 -33.31
C LEU A 48 -3.02 2.35 -32.30
N ASN A 49 -3.11 1.66 -31.17
CA ASN A 49 -4.08 1.94 -30.13
C ASN A 49 -3.55 3.05 -29.21
N PHE A 50 -4.36 4.09 -29.02
CA PHE A 50 -4.02 5.15 -28.06
C PHE A 50 -4.12 4.65 -26.62
N PRO A 51 -3.22 5.10 -25.73
CA PRO A 51 -3.32 4.80 -24.32
C PRO A 51 -4.61 5.40 -23.75
N GLN A 52 -5.26 4.66 -22.85
CA GLN A 52 -6.45 5.14 -22.15
C GLN A 52 -6.04 6.06 -21.01
N SER A 53 -6.75 7.18 -20.86
CA SER A 53 -6.54 8.08 -19.72
C SER A 53 -6.86 7.35 -18.41
N THR A 54 -5.95 7.46 -17.44
CA THR A 54 -6.13 6.92 -16.08
C THR A 54 -6.74 7.93 -15.12
N ARG A 55 -6.90 9.19 -15.56
CA ARG A 55 -7.36 10.33 -14.75
C ARG A 55 -8.54 11.03 -15.40
N THR A 56 -9.47 11.48 -14.57
CA THR A 56 -10.52 12.42 -14.98
C THR A 56 -10.11 13.82 -14.57
N VAL A 57 -10.41 14.81 -15.41
CA VAL A 57 -10.04 16.21 -15.18
C VAL A 57 -11.31 17.07 -15.24
N ARG A 58 -11.46 17.98 -14.28
CA ARG A 58 -12.58 18.90 -14.17
C ARG A 58 -12.05 20.32 -14.02
N SER A 59 -12.68 21.29 -14.69
CA SER A 59 -12.35 22.69 -14.48
C SER A 59 -12.91 23.19 -13.15
N VAL A 60 -12.06 23.86 -12.37
CA VAL A 60 -12.45 24.55 -11.14
C VAL A 60 -12.73 26.02 -11.45
N THR A 61 -11.90 26.60 -12.32
CA THR A 61 -12.05 27.97 -12.83
C THR A 61 -12.17 27.98 -14.34
N GLU A 62 -12.30 29.16 -14.94
CA GLU A 62 -12.02 29.34 -16.36
C GLU A 62 -10.56 28.95 -16.64
N VAL A 63 -10.35 28.08 -17.62
CA VAL A 63 -9.03 27.49 -17.92
C VAL A 63 -8.68 27.71 -19.37
N GLU A 64 -7.47 28.23 -19.59
CA GLU A 64 -6.81 28.22 -20.89
C GLU A 64 -5.79 27.09 -20.89
N ALA A 65 -5.91 26.16 -21.84
CA ALA A 65 -4.98 25.05 -21.97
C ALA A 65 -4.59 24.83 -23.43
N PHE A 66 -3.32 24.47 -23.65
CA PHE A 66 -2.82 24.07 -24.96
C PHE A 66 -2.90 22.55 -25.11
N ALA A 67 -3.56 22.09 -26.16
CA ALA A 67 -3.76 20.67 -26.43
C ALA A 67 -2.85 20.19 -27.55
N LEU A 68 -1.94 19.26 -27.23
CA LEU A 68 -1.23 18.46 -28.23
C LEU A 68 -2.00 17.17 -28.49
N ARG A 69 -2.45 17.00 -29.74
CA ARG A 69 -3.08 15.77 -30.22
C ARG A 69 -2.03 14.65 -30.32
N ALA A 70 -2.49 13.40 -30.34
CA ALA A 70 -1.61 12.23 -30.43
C ALA A 70 -0.70 12.27 -31.67
N GLU A 71 -1.28 12.62 -32.83
CA GLU A 71 -0.56 12.73 -34.10
C GLU A 71 0.52 13.81 -34.05
N ASP A 72 0.17 15.00 -33.54
CA ASP A 72 1.09 16.13 -33.43
C ASP A 72 2.22 15.81 -32.44
N LEU A 73 1.90 15.15 -31.32
CA LEU A 73 2.90 14.74 -30.33
C LEU A 73 3.85 13.68 -30.90
N LYS A 74 3.33 12.70 -31.64
CA LYS A 74 4.14 11.69 -32.34
C LYS A 74 5.04 12.34 -33.40
N TYR A 75 4.50 13.30 -34.15
CA TYR A 75 5.28 14.06 -35.12
C TYR A 75 6.43 14.81 -34.43
N VAL A 76 6.15 15.54 -33.34
CA VAL A 76 7.17 16.25 -32.57
C VAL A 76 8.21 15.28 -31.98
N ALA A 77 7.79 14.13 -31.44
CA ALA A 77 8.71 13.13 -30.92
C ALA A 77 9.69 12.65 -32.00
N ASN A 78 9.17 12.31 -33.18
CA ASN A 78 9.97 11.81 -34.29
C ASN A 78 10.91 12.87 -34.89
N GLN A 79 10.47 14.13 -34.97
CA GLN A 79 11.28 15.20 -35.57
C GLN A 79 12.33 15.76 -34.60
N PHE A 80 12.00 15.87 -33.32
CA PHE A 80 12.86 16.53 -32.34
C PHE A 80 13.59 15.49 -31.49
N LYS A 81 14.79 15.10 -31.93
CA LYS A 81 15.70 14.20 -31.18
C LYS A 81 15.89 14.60 -29.71
N ARG A 82 15.77 15.90 -29.39
CA ARG A 82 15.83 16.42 -28.02
C ARG A 82 14.74 15.85 -27.10
N LEU A 83 13.57 15.48 -27.63
CA LEU A 83 12.50 14.83 -26.87
C LEU A 83 12.93 13.46 -26.33
N HIS A 84 13.82 12.77 -27.06
CA HIS A 84 14.42 11.51 -26.62
C HIS A 84 15.62 11.69 -25.67
N SER A 85 16.02 12.93 -25.36
CA SER A 85 17.11 13.15 -24.42
C SER A 85 16.69 12.71 -23.00
N LYS A 86 17.57 11.95 -22.34
CA LYS A 86 17.35 11.52 -20.95
C LYS A 86 17.06 12.71 -20.03
N ARG A 87 17.74 13.84 -20.24
CA ARG A 87 17.52 15.08 -19.47
C ARG A 87 16.07 15.58 -19.56
N LEU A 88 15.50 15.64 -20.76
CA LEU A 88 14.13 16.13 -20.94
C LEU A 88 13.09 15.11 -20.46
N GLN A 89 13.32 13.82 -20.70
CA GLN A 89 12.46 12.76 -20.17
C GLN A 89 12.45 12.73 -18.64
N HIS A 90 13.61 12.92 -18.00
CA HIS A 90 13.69 13.07 -16.55
C HIS A 90 12.94 14.31 -16.05
N ALA A 91 12.96 15.42 -16.80
CA ALA A 91 12.16 16.58 -16.46
C ALA A 91 10.66 16.28 -16.52
N PHE A 92 10.16 15.65 -17.59
CA PHE A 92 8.75 15.22 -17.65
C PHE A 92 8.39 14.25 -16.52
N ARG A 93 9.27 13.29 -16.21
CA ARG A 93 9.08 12.36 -15.09
C ARG A 93 9.06 13.06 -13.72
N TYR A 94 9.85 14.12 -13.56
CA TYR A 94 9.90 14.90 -12.32
C TYR A 94 8.60 15.69 -12.09
N TYR A 95 8.08 16.32 -13.14
CA TYR A 95 6.84 17.12 -13.07
C TYR A 95 5.57 16.27 -13.18
N SER A 96 5.68 15.01 -13.59
CA SER A 96 4.57 14.06 -13.68
C SER A 96 3.87 13.80 -12.34
N HIS A 97 2.55 13.98 -12.33
CA HIS A 97 1.74 13.64 -11.18
C HIS A 97 1.59 12.13 -10.97
N GLN A 98 1.50 11.32 -12.02
CA GLN A 98 1.46 9.86 -11.87
C GLN A 98 2.76 9.31 -11.27
N TRP A 99 3.93 9.78 -11.70
CA TRP A 99 5.21 9.35 -11.12
C TRP A 99 5.36 9.77 -9.65
N ARG A 100 4.90 10.97 -9.30
CA ARG A 100 4.90 11.47 -7.91
C ARG A 100 3.93 10.67 -7.02
N SER A 101 2.70 10.44 -7.48
CA SER A 101 1.73 9.60 -6.76
C SER A 101 2.25 8.17 -6.58
N TRP A 102 2.81 7.58 -7.64
CA TRP A 102 3.41 6.25 -7.57
C TRP A 102 4.56 6.20 -6.56
N GLY A 103 5.47 7.17 -6.59
CA GLY A 103 6.58 7.25 -5.64
C GLY A 103 6.13 7.36 -4.19
N ALA A 104 5.12 8.21 -3.93
CA ALA A 104 4.52 8.33 -2.60
C ALA A 104 3.91 7.00 -2.13
N CYS A 105 3.09 6.36 -2.96
CA CYS A 105 2.44 5.09 -2.63
C CYS A 105 3.45 3.95 -2.47
N PHE A 106 4.55 3.96 -3.24
CA PHE A 106 5.64 2.99 -3.12
C PHE A 106 6.31 3.08 -1.74
N VAL A 107 6.71 4.29 -1.33
CA VAL A 107 7.34 4.53 -0.01
C VAL A 107 6.36 4.20 1.12
N GLN A 108 5.10 4.63 1.00
CA GLN A 108 4.04 4.29 1.97
C GLN A 108 3.86 2.77 2.12
N GLY A 109 3.84 2.04 0.99
CA GLY A 109 3.75 0.59 1.00
C GLY A 109 4.93 -0.08 1.71
N ALA A 110 6.15 0.40 1.45
CA ALA A 110 7.36 -0.07 2.13
C ALA A 110 7.31 0.19 3.64
N TRP A 111 6.88 1.40 4.04
CA TRP A 111 6.73 1.79 5.45
C TRP A 111 5.70 0.93 6.18
N ARG A 112 4.52 0.71 5.59
CA ARG A 112 3.48 -0.16 6.17
C ARG A 112 3.98 -1.58 6.39
N ARG A 113 4.74 -2.12 5.42
CA ARG A 113 5.38 -3.45 5.54
C ARG A 113 6.43 -3.47 6.65
N TYR A 114 7.23 -2.42 6.79
CA TYR A 114 8.18 -2.29 7.89
C TYR A 114 7.46 -2.29 9.25
N LYS A 115 6.42 -1.46 9.41
CA LYS A 115 5.63 -1.38 10.65
C LYS A 115 5.02 -2.72 11.03
N LYS A 116 4.47 -3.47 10.06
CA LYS A 116 3.92 -4.82 10.28
C LYS A 116 5.00 -5.80 10.79
N ARG A 117 6.19 -5.80 10.18
CA ARG A 117 7.30 -6.65 10.63
C ARG A 117 7.84 -6.26 12.00
N LYS A 118 7.90 -4.95 12.31
CA LYS A 118 8.32 -4.47 13.63
C LYS A 118 7.37 -4.95 14.72
N LEU A 119 6.05 -4.82 14.50
CA LEU A 119 5.04 -5.29 15.43
C LEU A 119 5.10 -6.82 15.63
N ALA A 120 5.24 -7.59 14.54
CA ALA A 120 5.36 -9.05 14.62
C ALA A 120 6.57 -9.49 15.45
N ARG A 121 7.73 -8.82 15.31
CA ARG A 121 8.92 -9.11 16.12
C ARG A 121 8.72 -8.78 17.59
N GLU A 122 8.01 -7.70 17.89
CA GLU A 122 7.72 -7.34 19.28
C GLU A 122 6.78 -8.36 19.93
N LEU A 123 5.74 -8.77 19.21
CA LEU A 123 4.83 -9.82 19.65
C LEU A 123 5.58 -11.13 19.92
N SER A 124 6.44 -11.57 19.01
CA SER A 124 7.23 -12.80 19.20
C SER A 124 8.15 -12.74 20.43
N LYS A 125 8.75 -11.58 20.72
CA LYS A 125 9.56 -11.41 21.94
C LYS A 125 8.71 -11.50 23.20
N GLN A 126 7.52 -10.91 23.19
CA GLN A 126 6.62 -10.96 24.33
C GLN A 126 6.10 -12.39 24.58
N GLU A 127 5.79 -13.13 23.52
CA GLU A 127 5.44 -14.55 23.60
C GLU A 127 6.60 -15.38 24.17
N GLU A 128 7.83 -15.15 23.72
CA GLU A 128 9.04 -15.82 24.22
C GLU A 128 9.27 -15.57 25.73
N LEU A 129 9.15 -14.31 26.17
CA LEU A 129 9.26 -13.95 27.59
C LEU A 129 8.20 -14.66 28.46
N TYR A 130 6.98 -14.81 27.95
CA TYR A 130 5.90 -15.51 28.65
C TYR A 130 6.19 -17.02 28.78
N TYR A 131 6.69 -17.67 27.73
CA TYR A 131 7.06 -19.10 27.81
C TYR A 131 8.24 -19.34 28.74
N MET A 132 9.23 -18.45 28.78
CA MET A 132 10.35 -18.56 29.74
C MET A 132 9.90 -18.37 31.19
N GLN A 133 8.89 -17.53 31.45
CA GLN A 133 8.33 -17.35 32.79
C GLN A 133 7.52 -18.56 33.27
N GLY A 134 6.82 -19.25 32.36
CA GLY A 134 5.98 -20.41 32.69
C GLY A 134 6.72 -21.74 32.89
N GLN A 135 7.99 -21.84 32.50
CA GLN A 135 8.77 -23.08 32.62
C GLN A 135 9.43 -23.26 34.01
N GLY A 136 9.34 -22.28 34.90
CA GLY A 136 9.94 -22.35 36.24
C GLY A 136 9.12 -23.08 37.31
N GLY A 137 8.18 -23.96 36.95
CA GLY A 137 7.18 -24.49 37.90
C GLY A 137 6.83 -25.97 37.81
N ASP A 138 7.66 -26.82 37.19
CA ASP A 138 7.39 -28.27 37.09
C ASP A 138 8.55 -29.11 37.64
N ASP A 139 8.97 -28.84 38.87
CA ASP A 139 9.78 -29.75 39.68
C ASP A 139 9.17 -29.77 41.08
N GLY A 140 8.01 -30.40 41.24
CA GLY A 140 7.29 -30.34 42.51
C GLY A 140 6.09 -31.24 42.59
N ASP A 141 6.37 -32.54 42.54
CA ASP A 141 5.76 -33.60 43.35
C ASP A 141 4.23 -33.59 43.47
N GLY A 142 3.61 -34.60 42.85
CA GLY A 142 2.19 -34.86 43.00
C GLY A 142 1.81 -35.07 44.46
N HIS A 143 1.08 -34.12 45.03
CA HIS A 143 0.26 -34.38 46.20
C HIS A 143 -1.19 -34.03 45.85
N ASP A 144 -1.89 -35.09 45.46
CA ASP A 144 -3.34 -35.15 45.42
C ASP A 144 -3.91 -34.97 46.83
N ASP A 145 -5.20 -34.62 46.91
CA ASP A 145 -6.03 -34.56 48.11
C ASP A 145 -5.86 -33.33 49.03
N SER A 146 -6.72 -32.32 48.82
CA SER A 146 -7.74 -32.00 49.82
C SER A 146 -8.69 -30.92 49.29
N ASP A 147 -9.94 -31.33 49.09
CA ASP A 147 -11.11 -30.47 48.96
C ASP A 147 -11.13 -29.38 50.04
N SER A 148 -11.32 -28.12 49.64
CA SER A 148 -11.86 -27.06 50.51
C SER A 148 -12.43 -25.93 49.66
N ALA A 149 -13.76 -25.87 49.67
CA ALA A 149 -14.66 -24.99 48.94
C ALA A 149 -14.51 -23.48 49.28
N PRO A 150 -15.13 -22.57 48.49
CA PRO A 150 -14.66 -21.20 48.29
C PRO A 150 -15.20 -20.22 49.33
N LEU A 151 -14.33 -19.34 49.85
CA LEU A 151 -14.71 -18.26 50.74
C LEU A 151 -14.92 -16.96 49.94
N LEU A 152 -16.18 -16.70 49.61
CA LEU A 152 -16.66 -15.47 48.98
C LEU A 152 -16.74 -14.35 50.02
N GLY A 153 -15.80 -13.40 49.98
CA GLY A 153 -15.80 -12.19 50.80
C GLY A 153 -15.62 -10.95 49.94
N ALA A 154 -16.65 -10.61 49.14
CA ALA A 154 -16.68 -9.40 48.32
C ALA A 154 -17.14 -8.21 49.17
N GLY A 155 -16.24 -7.25 49.41
CA GLY A 155 -16.58 -6.05 50.16
C GLY A 155 -15.46 -5.02 50.16
N VAL A 156 -15.29 -4.30 49.05
CA VAL A 156 -14.62 -2.98 49.06
C VAL A 156 -15.22 -2.13 47.95
N GLY A 157 -16.03 -1.17 48.38
CA GLY A 157 -16.46 -0.05 47.57
C GLY A 157 -15.58 1.18 47.85
N ALA A 158 -15.89 2.22 47.08
CA ALA A 158 -15.46 3.61 47.21
C ALA A 158 -14.14 4.02 46.53
N GLY A 159 -14.32 4.72 45.40
CA GLY A 159 -13.73 6.04 45.23
C GLY A 159 -12.56 6.14 44.25
N GLY A 160 -12.67 7.09 43.31
CA GLY A 160 -11.50 7.67 42.64
C GLY A 160 -11.54 7.65 41.13
N ASP A 161 -12.36 8.53 40.57
CA ASP A 161 -12.22 9.09 39.23
C ASP A 161 -10.82 9.71 39.06
N HIS A 162 -10.07 9.34 38.01
CA HIS A 162 -9.12 10.18 37.27
C HIS A 162 -8.24 9.36 36.29
N ARG A 163 -8.14 9.89 35.06
CA ARG A 163 -7.09 9.69 34.03
C ARG A 163 -7.32 8.61 32.96
N ASP A 164 -8.00 9.09 31.92
CA ASP A 164 -7.71 8.93 30.51
C ASP A 164 -6.39 8.23 30.11
N GLY A 165 -6.51 7.31 29.14
CA GLY A 165 -5.58 7.31 28.02
C GLY A 165 -4.35 6.40 28.04
N ALA A 166 -4.43 5.17 28.56
CA ALA A 166 -3.40 4.15 28.27
C ALA A 166 -3.88 2.69 28.22
N ALA A 167 -5.11 2.38 28.63
CA ALA A 167 -5.55 0.99 28.84
C ALA A 167 -6.02 0.23 27.59
N ALA A 168 -6.18 0.90 26.43
CA ALA A 168 -6.63 0.22 25.20
C ALA A 168 -5.63 -0.84 24.69
N GLY A 169 -4.35 -0.78 25.11
CA GLY A 169 -3.35 -1.80 24.79
C GLY A 169 -3.53 -3.13 25.54
N ALA A 170 -4.12 -3.10 26.74
CA ALA A 170 -4.28 -4.28 27.59
C ALA A 170 -5.50 -5.12 27.18
N ALA A 171 -6.61 -4.49 26.80
CA ALA A 171 -7.80 -5.20 26.34
C ALA A 171 -7.53 -6.04 25.07
N HIS A 172 -6.59 -5.59 24.22
CA HIS A 172 -6.15 -6.33 23.04
C HIS A 172 -5.34 -7.60 23.38
N LEU A 173 -4.55 -7.58 24.47
CA LEU A 173 -3.67 -8.68 24.87
C LEU A 173 -4.44 -9.95 25.24
N GLY A 174 -5.55 -9.80 25.98
CA GLY A 174 -6.40 -10.93 26.35
C GLY A 174 -7.05 -11.61 25.13
N ALA A 175 -7.51 -10.80 24.16
CA ALA A 175 -8.17 -11.30 22.95
C ALA A 175 -7.21 -12.06 22.02
N THR A 176 -5.96 -11.64 21.91
CA THR A 176 -4.94 -12.37 21.13
C THR A 176 -4.56 -13.69 21.79
N PHE A 177 -4.50 -13.74 23.13
CA PHE A 177 -4.17 -14.95 23.88
C PHE A 177 -5.26 -16.04 23.76
N LEU A 178 -6.54 -15.67 23.76
CA LEU A 178 -7.61 -16.63 23.45
C LEU A 178 -7.51 -17.10 21.99
N ALA A 179 -7.27 -16.20 21.03
CA ALA A 179 -7.19 -16.57 19.62
C ALA A 179 -6.05 -17.56 19.31
N SER A 180 -4.88 -17.42 19.95
CA SER A 180 -3.75 -18.35 19.77
C SER A 180 -4.02 -19.74 20.36
N LYS A 181 -4.71 -19.82 21.51
CA LYS A 181 -5.17 -21.09 22.08
C LYS A 181 -6.21 -21.78 21.18
N PHE A 182 -7.14 -21.03 20.57
CA PHE A 182 -8.12 -21.61 19.65
C PHE A 182 -7.48 -22.14 18.36
N ALA A 183 -6.49 -21.42 17.80
CA ALA A 183 -5.83 -21.86 16.57
C ALA A 183 -4.99 -23.14 16.75
N LYS A 184 -4.39 -23.36 17.92
CA LYS A 184 -3.58 -24.57 18.20
C LYS A 184 -4.41 -25.86 18.19
N ASN A 185 -5.72 -25.81 18.44
CA ASN A 185 -6.56 -27.01 18.50
C ASN A 185 -7.04 -27.55 17.14
N THR A 186 -6.78 -26.88 16.01
CA THR A 186 -7.21 -27.40 14.69
C THR A 186 -6.22 -28.38 14.06
N LYS A 187 -5.03 -28.57 14.64
CA LYS A 187 -4.01 -29.49 14.08
C LYS A 187 -4.30 -30.98 14.36
N LYS A 188 -5.22 -31.32 15.26
CA LYS A 188 -5.61 -32.72 15.54
C LYS A 188 -6.90 -33.16 14.87
N SER A 189 -7.78 -32.24 14.43
CA SER A 189 -9.04 -32.59 13.75
C SER A 189 -8.97 -32.56 12.21
N ALA A 190 -7.97 -31.93 11.62
CA ALA A 190 -7.81 -31.89 10.15
C ALA A 190 -7.41 -33.25 9.52
N ALA A 191 -6.99 -34.23 10.31
CA ALA A 191 -6.68 -35.57 9.82
C ALA A 191 -7.94 -36.43 9.56
N ALA A 192 -9.13 -36.01 10.03
CA ALA A 192 -10.32 -36.86 10.00
C ALA A 192 -11.30 -36.57 8.85
N HIS A 193 -11.15 -35.47 8.09
CA HIS A 193 -12.04 -35.21 6.96
C HIS A 193 -11.30 -34.82 5.69
N HIS A 194 -11.41 -35.73 4.74
CA HIS A 194 -11.00 -35.65 3.35
C HIS A 194 -11.71 -34.47 2.64
N GLY A 195 -11.24 -33.26 2.87
CA GLY A 195 -11.79 -32.05 2.27
C GLY A 195 -10.66 -31.06 2.04
N LYS A 196 -10.35 -30.80 0.77
CA LYS A 196 -9.23 -29.99 0.27
C LYS A 196 -9.46 -28.49 0.58
N ALA A 197 -9.64 -28.12 1.84
CA ALA A 197 -9.81 -26.74 2.29
C ALA A 197 -8.43 -26.09 2.42
N ARG A 198 -7.97 -25.51 1.30
CA ARG A 198 -6.75 -24.71 1.23
C ARG A 198 -6.95 -23.47 2.11
N MET A 199 -6.49 -23.52 3.36
CA MET A 199 -6.53 -22.40 4.30
C MET A 199 -5.70 -21.26 3.71
N GLU A 200 -6.38 -20.18 3.31
CA GLU A 200 -5.73 -18.96 2.88
C GLU A 200 -5.08 -18.29 4.09
N ASP A 201 -3.77 -18.43 4.16
CA ASP A 201 -2.91 -17.81 5.15
C ASP A 201 -3.19 -16.28 5.17
N VAL A 202 -3.82 -15.76 6.23
CA VAL A 202 -4.21 -14.32 6.35
C VAL A 202 -2.99 -13.40 6.33
N SER A 203 -1.79 -13.96 6.47
CA SER A 203 -0.53 -13.29 6.15
C SER A 203 -0.43 -12.84 4.69
N SER A 204 -1.21 -13.44 3.77
CA SER A 204 -1.31 -13.18 2.34
C SER A 204 -2.34 -12.13 1.94
N ILE A 205 -2.66 -11.14 2.79
CA ILE A 205 -3.05 -9.82 2.25
C ILE A 205 -1.82 -9.27 1.52
N LYS A 206 -1.58 -9.80 0.32
CA LYS A 206 -0.60 -9.35 -0.66
C LYS A 206 -1.09 -7.98 -1.04
N PHE A 207 -0.50 -6.95 -0.40
CA PHE A 207 -0.57 -5.60 -0.94
C PHE A 207 -0.28 -5.72 -2.43
N PRO A 208 -1.22 -5.29 -3.30
CA PRO A 208 -1.02 -5.32 -4.73
C PRO A 208 0.36 -4.73 -5.00
N LYS A 209 1.22 -5.46 -5.71
CA LYS A 209 2.46 -4.87 -6.20
C LYS A 209 2.00 -3.69 -7.05
N LEU A 210 2.26 -2.47 -6.57
CA LEU A 210 1.90 -1.26 -7.31
C LEU A 210 2.63 -1.36 -8.65
N ALA A 211 1.88 -1.59 -9.72
CA ALA A 211 2.42 -1.61 -11.06
C ALA A 211 3.12 -0.26 -11.26
N LYS A 212 4.40 -0.31 -11.62
CA LYS A 212 5.11 0.89 -12.04
C LYS A 212 4.37 1.43 -13.27
N PRO A 213 4.13 2.75 -13.37
CA PRO A 213 3.65 3.33 -14.61
C PRO A 213 4.54 2.85 -15.76
N ASP A 214 3.93 2.54 -16.91
CA ASP A 214 4.67 2.02 -18.05
C ASP A 214 5.85 2.96 -18.34
N GLU A 215 7.05 2.38 -18.25
CA GLU A 215 8.26 3.11 -18.60
C GLU A 215 8.35 3.12 -20.12
N PRO A 216 8.57 4.28 -20.74
CA PRO A 216 9.08 4.25 -22.09
C PRO A 216 10.44 3.55 -22.02
N ASP A 217 10.61 2.47 -22.78
CA ASP A 217 11.88 1.75 -22.82
C ASP A 217 12.93 2.61 -23.52
N PHE A 218 13.83 3.19 -22.73
CA PHE A 218 14.85 4.13 -23.21
C PHE A 218 16.18 3.46 -23.53
N SER A 219 16.24 2.12 -23.52
CA SER A 219 17.48 1.36 -23.70
C SER A 219 17.90 1.19 -25.16
N LEU A 220 17.08 1.60 -26.12
CA LEU A 220 17.48 1.62 -27.53
C LEU A 220 18.32 2.85 -27.82
N SER A 221 19.62 2.73 -27.57
CA SER A 221 20.63 3.50 -28.26
C SER A 221 20.54 3.16 -29.75
N SER A 222 19.82 3.95 -30.53
CA SER A 222 19.98 3.96 -31.98
C SER A 222 21.30 4.62 -32.33
N ASP A 223 22.41 3.97 -31.97
CA ASP A 223 23.75 4.26 -32.48
C ASP A 223 24.26 3.18 -33.45
N ASP A 224 23.40 2.21 -33.83
CA ASP A 224 23.74 1.18 -34.83
C ASP A 224 23.08 1.44 -36.20
N VAL A 225 23.14 2.69 -36.68
CA VAL A 225 22.87 3.01 -38.10
C VAL A 225 24.07 3.77 -38.66
N LEU A 226 25.08 3.00 -39.07
CA LEU A 226 25.99 3.36 -40.16
C LEU A 226 25.42 2.81 -41.47
#